data_AF-A0A972QJW7-F1
#
_entry.id   AF-A0A972QJW7-F1
#
_cell.length_a   1.000
_cell.length_b   1.000
_cell.length_c   1.000
_cell.angle_alpha   90.00
_cell.angle_beta   90.00
_cell.angle_gamma   90.00
#
_symmetry.space_group_name_H-M   'P 1'
#
loop_
_entity.id
_entity.type
_entity.pdbx_description
1 polymer ?
#
loop_
_entity_poly.entity_id
_entity_poly.type
_entity_poly.pdbx_seq_one_letter_code
_entity_poly.pdbx_strand_id
1 'polypeptide(L)'
;MAETKYSCTDDILCGVNLPKDAKALSELEQKHLPVITAPKDVKRDEAFTVTIEVGKLKAHPNEPAHFIEWVELYSGDTFLFRVHLSGSLSVPTVTIPVKLTHAHGPLKAWAKCNLHGLWEGVKDISVEG
;
A
#
# COMPACT_ATOMS: atom_id res chain seq x y z
N MET A 1 -38.96 0.31 -5.25
CA MET A 1 -37.74 0.05 -6.04
C MET A 1 -36.95 -1.01 -5.29
N ALA A 2 -36.47 -2.06 -5.95
CA ALA A 2 -35.63 -3.05 -5.27
C ALA A 2 -34.28 -2.41 -4.96
N GLU A 3 -33.84 -2.46 -3.70
CA GLU A 3 -32.50 -2.02 -3.32
C GLU A 3 -31.48 -2.95 -3.97
N THR A 4 -30.74 -2.44 -4.95
CA THR A 4 -29.59 -3.15 -5.50
C THR A 4 -28.51 -3.18 -4.42
N LYS A 5 -28.31 -4.35 -3.79
CA LYS A 5 -27.19 -4.57 -2.89
C LYS A 5 -25.91 -4.71 -3.71
N TYR A 6 -25.14 -3.64 -3.84
CA TYR A 6 -23.79 -3.70 -4.39
C TYR A 6 -22.83 -4.19 -3.30
N SER A 7 -22.03 -5.23 -3.58
CA SER A 7 -20.94 -5.66 -2.71
C SER A 7 -19.64 -5.77 -3.49
N CYS A 8 -18.58 -5.10 -3.03
CA CYS A 8 -17.25 -5.19 -3.64
C CYS A 8 -16.54 -6.54 -3.40
N THR A 9 -17.11 -7.46 -2.61
CA THR A 9 -16.45 -8.70 -2.17
C THR A 9 -16.00 -9.62 -3.30
N ASP A 10 -16.68 -9.56 -4.46
CA ASP A 10 -16.40 -10.40 -5.63
C ASP A 10 -15.88 -9.60 -6.83
N ASP A 11 -15.69 -8.28 -6.68
CA ASP A 11 -15.15 -7.40 -7.72
C ASP A 11 -13.81 -6.80 -7.25
N ILE A 12 -12.72 -7.37 -7.74
CA ILE A 12 -11.36 -6.95 -7.41
C ILE A 12 -11.06 -5.50 -7.81
N LEU A 13 -11.84 -4.92 -8.71
CA LEU A 13 -11.71 -3.52 -9.15
C LEU A 13 -12.53 -2.56 -8.28
N CYS A 14 -13.41 -3.07 -7.40
CA CYS A 14 -14.28 -2.29 -6.52
C CYS A 14 -13.63 -2.08 -5.16
N GLY A 15 -13.45 -0.82 -4.76
CA GLY A 15 -12.94 -0.47 -3.43
C GLY A 15 -11.47 -0.82 -3.22
N VAL A 16 -11.12 -1.13 -1.96
CA VAL A 16 -9.76 -1.45 -1.53
C VAL A 16 -9.73 -2.93 -1.12
N ASN A 17 -8.84 -3.70 -1.74
CA ASN A 17 -8.63 -5.11 -1.43
C ASN A 17 -7.78 -5.24 -0.17
N LEU A 18 -8.28 -6.05 0.76
CA LEU A 18 -7.62 -6.44 1.99
C LEU A 18 -7.40 -7.95 2.00
N PRO A 19 -6.34 -8.44 2.66
CA PRO A 19 -6.18 -9.86 2.91
C PRO A 19 -7.41 -10.47 3.58
N LYS A 20 -7.90 -11.60 3.06
CA LYS A 20 -8.97 -12.37 3.70
C LYS A 20 -8.52 -13.02 5.01
N ASP A 21 -7.26 -13.49 5.03
CA ASP A 21 -6.59 -13.99 6.23
C ASP A 21 -5.11 -13.56 6.22
N ALA A 22 -4.74 -12.68 7.13
CA ALA A 22 -3.38 -12.16 7.24
C ALA A 22 -2.33 -13.24 7.58
N LYS A 23 -2.74 -14.41 8.08
CA LYS A 23 -1.84 -15.53 8.41
C LYS A 23 -1.71 -16.54 7.26
N ALA A 24 -2.59 -16.48 6.27
CA ALA A 24 -2.67 -17.44 5.18
C ALA A 24 -3.00 -16.73 3.85
N LEU A 25 -2.05 -15.89 3.41
CA LEU A 25 -2.20 -15.12 2.17
C LEU A 25 -2.22 -16.03 0.94
N SER A 26 -3.21 -15.84 0.06
CA SER A 26 -3.24 -16.39 -1.30
C SER A 26 -2.11 -15.82 -2.15
N GLU A 27 -1.80 -16.47 -3.28
CA GLU A 27 -0.78 -15.95 -4.18
C GLU A 27 -1.12 -14.56 -4.73
N LEU A 28 -2.39 -14.28 -4.95
CA LEU A 28 -2.86 -12.98 -5.42
C LEU A 28 -2.55 -11.91 -4.36
N GLU A 29 -2.91 -12.15 -3.11
CA GLU A 29 -2.61 -11.25 -2.00
C GLU A 29 -1.09 -11.06 -1.84
N GLN A 30 -0.29 -12.13 -1.86
CA GLN A 30 1.17 -12.05 -1.73
C GLN A 30 1.84 -11.19 -2.82
N LYS A 31 1.26 -11.17 -4.03
CA LYS A 31 1.79 -10.37 -5.15
C LYS A 31 1.43 -8.90 -5.05
N HIS A 32 0.28 -8.55 -4.48
CA HIS A 32 -0.27 -7.21 -4.59
C HIS A 32 -0.23 -6.41 -3.28
N LEU A 33 -0.10 -7.07 -2.13
CA LEU A 33 -0.06 -6.40 -0.84
C LEU A 33 1.17 -5.49 -0.76
N PRO A 34 1.02 -4.16 -0.57
CA PRO A 34 2.16 -3.29 -0.33
C PRO A 34 2.72 -3.55 1.08
N VAL A 35 4.00 -3.86 1.16
CA VAL A 35 4.70 -4.07 2.43
C VAL A 35 5.45 -2.81 2.83
N ILE A 36 5.13 -2.26 4.00
CA ILE A 36 5.77 -1.07 4.56
C ILE A 36 6.93 -1.51 5.46
N THR A 37 8.12 -0.97 5.21
CA THR A 37 9.28 -1.06 6.10
C THR A 37 9.61 0.34 6.62
N ALA A 38 9.57 0.51 7.94
CA ALA A 38 9.84 1.76 8.65
C ALA A 38 10.23 1.45 10.11
N PRO A 39 10.88 2.38 10.83
CA PRO A 39 11.02 2.28 12.28
C PRO A 39 9.66 2.14 12.97
N LYS A 40 9.62 1.46 14.11
CA LYS A 40 8.40 1.35 14.93
C LYS A 40 8.12 2.66 15.66
N ASP A 41 9.17 3.29 16.17
CA ASP A 41 9.11 4.50 16.97
C ASP A 41 9.99 5.56 16.28
N VAL A 42 9.44 6.75 16.08
CA VAL A 42 10.11 7.88 15.42
C VAL A 42 9.97 9.14 16.27
N LYS A 43 10.90 10.07 16.14
CA LYS A 43 10.82 11.34 16.85
C LYS A 43 9.95 12.34 16.09
N ARG A 44 9.18 13.11 16.85
CA ARG A 44 8.41 14.24 16.35
C ARG A 44 9.34 15.18 15.58
N ASP A 45 8.88 15.60 14.41
CA ASP A 45 9.57 16.58 13.58
C ASP A 45 10.99 16.18 13.14
N GLU A 46 11.36 14.91 13.23
CA GLU A 46 12.57 14.35 12.62
C GLU A 46 12.21 13.49 11.40
N ALA A 47 13.05 13.55 10.37
CA ALA A 47 12.86 12.74 9.17
C ALA A 47 13.26 11.28 9.44
N PHE A 48 12.47 10.35 8.90
CA PHE A 48 12.78 8.93 8.90
C PHE A 48 12.44 8.31 7.54
N THR A 49 13.12 7.21 7.22
CA THR A 49 12.94 6.53 5.94
C THR A 49 11.79 5.55 5.99
N VAL A 50 10.91 5.63 4.98
CA VAL A 50 9.88 4.63 4.71
C VAL A 50 10.14 3.98 3.36
N THR A 51 10.10 2.65 3.32
CA THR A 51 10.16 1.85 2.10
C THR A 51 8.85 1.11 1.90
N ILE A 52 8.26 1.21 0.71
CA ILE A 52 7.07 0.47 0.29
C ILE A 52 7.46 -0.45 -0.85
N GLU A 53 7.14 -1.73 -0.72
CA GLU A 53 7.43 -2.77 -1.72
C GLU A 53 6.16 -3.54 -2.07
N VAL A 54 5.82 -3.60 -3.36
CA VAL A 54 4.76 -4.48 -3.87
C VAL A 54 5.41 -5.68 -4.55
N GLY A 55 4.89 -6.88 -4.29
CA GLY A 55 5.49 -8.13 -4.78
C GLY A 55 6.68 -8.63 -3.94
N LYS A 56 6.85 -8.10 -2.72
CA LYS A 56 7.91 -8.53 -1.78
C LYS A 56 7.74 -9.98 -1.32
N LEU A 57 6.51 -10.40 -1.03
CA LEU A 57 6.22 -11.77 -0.58
C LEU A 57 6.26 -12.75 -1.75
N LYS A 58 5.73 -12.34 -2.91
CA LYS A 58 5.83 -13.06 -4.17
C LYS A 58 5.87 -12.08 -5.33
N ALA A 59 6.73 -12.31 -6.31
CA ALA A 59 6.93 -11.38 -7.42
C ALA A 59 5.62 -11.08 -8.17
N HIS A 60 5.31 -9.79 -8.29
CA HIS A 60 4.29 -9.26 -9.19
C HIS A 60 4.90 -9.05 -10.59
N PRO A 61 4.16 -9.29 -11.69
CA PRO A 61 4.63 -8.97 -13.04
C PRO A 61 4.97 -7.49 -13.21
N ASN A 62 5.93 -7.17 -14.07
CA ASN A 62 6.23 -5.79 -14.41
C ASN A 62 6.48 -5.67 -15.91
N GLU A 63 5.38 -5.63 -16.65
CA GLU A 63 5.36 -5.59 -18.11
C GLU A 63 4.51 -4.39 -18.58
N PRO A 64 4.61 -3.93 -19.84
CA PRO A 64 3.81 -2.80 -20.32
C PRO A 64 2.29 -3.00 -20.14
N ALA A 65 1.83 -4.26 -20.18
CA ALA A 65 0.42 -4.62 -20.04
C ALA A 65 -0.01 -4.98 -18.60
N HIS A 66 0.93 -5.24 -17.69
CA HIS A 66 0.60 -5.66 -16.32
C HIS A 66 1.69 -5.21 -15.35
N PHE A 67 1.38 -4.18 -14.56
CA PHE A 67 2.31 -3.54 -13.65
C PHE A 67 1.57 -2.82 -12.52
N ILE A 68 2.32 -2.43 -11.50
CA ILE A 68 1.83 -1.54 -10.45
C ILE A 68 1.94 -0.11 -10.97
N GLU A 69 0.81 0.59 -11.11
CA GLU A 69 0.75 1.94 -11.67
C GLU A 69 1.28 3.00 -10.70
N TRP A 70 0.98 2.84 -9.41
CA TRP A 70 1.36 3.79 -8.38
C TRP A 70 1.30 3.19 -6.99
N VAL A 71 2.02 3.85 -6.07
CA VAL A 71 1.92 3.65 -4.63
C VAL A 71 1.68 4.99 -3.92
N GLU A 72 0.87 4.97 -2.87
CA GLU A 72 0.58 6.10 -1.99
C GLU A 72 0.88 5.72 -0.54
N LEU A 73 1.23 6.73 0.27
CA LEU A 73 1.43 6.56 1.70
C LEU A 73 0.65 7.61 2.48
N TYR A 74 0.03 7.15 3.56
CA TYR A 74 -0.70 7.96 4.52
C TYR A 74 -0.24 7.63 5.95
N SER A 75 -0.43 8.56 6.89
CA SER A 75 -0.49 8.30 8.33
C SER A 75 -1.93 8.52 8.80
N GLY A 76 -2.65 7.45 9.14
CA GLY A 76 -4.11 7.51 9.25
C GLY A 76 -4.73 7.96 7.92
N ASP A 77 -5.32 9.16 7.91
CA ASP A 77 -5.88 9.80 6.71
C ASP A 77 -5.02 10.97 6.19
N THR A 78 -3.90 11.27 6.85
CA THR A 78 -2.96 12.31 6.42
C THR A 78 -2.13 11.80 5.25
N PHE A 79 -2.32 12.38 4.07
CA PHE A 79 -1.52 12.09 2.87
C PHE A 79 -0.06 12.51 3.05
N LEU A 80 0.87 11.62 2.71
CA LEU A 80 2.31 11.88 2.74
C LEU A 80 2.89 12.03 1.34
N PHE A 81 2.66 11.04 0.46
CA PHE A 81 3.11 11.10 -0.93
C PHE A 81 2.38 10.12 -1.84
N ARG A 82 2.58 10.32 -3.15
CA ARG A 82 2.27 9.39 -4.23
C ARG A 82 3.47 9.27 -5.19
N VAL A 83 3.76 8.06 -5.63
CA VAL A 83 4.73 7.79 -6.72
C VAL A 83 4.03 7.03 -7.83
N HIS A 84 4.16 7.54 -9.05
CA HIS A 84 3.77 6.83 -10.27
C HIS A 84 4.94 6.00 -10.80
N LEU A 85 4.63 4.80 -11.28
CA LEU A 85 5.58 3.84 -11.78
C LEU A 85 5.28 3.55 -13.24
N SER A 86 6.32 3.57 -14.08
CA SER A 86 6.20 3.22 -15.49
C SER A 86 6.29 1.71 -15.66
N GLY A 87 5.27 1.09 -16.25
CA GLY A 87 5.27 -0.35 -16.54
C GLY A 87 6.53 -0.78 -17.29
N SER A 88 7.05 -1.96 -16.95
CA SER A 88 8.32 -2.54 -17.44
C SER A 88 9.62 -1.82 -17.07
N LEU A 89 9.57 -0.56 -16.62
CA LEU A 89 10.76 0.26 -16.37
C LEU A 89 10.99 0.48 -14.87
N SER A 90 9.94 0.84 -14.15
CA SER A 90 9.98 1.11 -12.72
C SER A 90 9.69 -0.16 -11.94
N VAL A 91 10.57 -0.54 -11.01
CA VAL A 91 10.31 -1.60 -10.04
C VAL A 91 9.43 -1.02 -8.92
N PRO A 92 8.40 -1.73 -8.41
CA PRO A 92 7.50 -1.23 -7.39
C PRO A 92 8.11 -1.28 -5.97
N THR A 93 9.27 -0.66 -5.83
CA THR A 93 10.00 -0.44 -4.58
C THR A 93 10.29 1.05 -4.47
N VAL A 94 9.68 1.72 -3.50
CA VAL A 94 9.78 3.16 -3.31
C VAL A 94 10.31 3.44 -1.91
N THR A 95 11.39 4.22 -1.81
CA THR A 95 11.99 4.63 -0.54
C THR A 95 12.04 6.14 -0.46
N ILE A 96 11.32 6.72 0.50
CA ILE A 96 11.19 8.16 0.67
C ILE A 96 11.36 8.55 2.15
N PRO A 97 12.19 9.56 2.47
CA PRO A 97 12.22 10.14 3.80
C PRO A 97 10.96 10.98 4.03
N VAL A 98 10.27 10.75 5.15
CA VAL A 98 9.08 11.50 5.57
C VAL A 98 9.27 12.00 7.01
N LYS A 99 8.40 12.91 7.44
CA LYS A 99 8.40 13.49 8.78
C LYS A 99 6.98 13.52 9.31
N LEU A 100 6.80 13.21 10.59
CA LEU A 100 5.49 13.26 11.25
C LEU A 100 5.56 14.23 12.43
N THR A 101 4.47 14.98 12.65
CA THR A 101 4.32 15.86 13.83
C THR A 101 3.66 15.14 15.00
N HIS A 102 2.89 14.09 14.72
CA HIS A 102 2.28 13.15 15.66
C HIS A 102 1.79 11.90 14.90
N ALA A 103 1.46 10.83 15.62
CA ALA A 103 0.85 9.64 15.03
C ALA A 103 -0.65 9.87 14.81
N HIS A 104 -1.09 10.01 13.55
CA HIS A 104 -2.50 10.12 13.17
C HIS A 104 -3.20 8.75 13.05
N GLY A 105 -2.50 7.67 13.39
CA GLY A 105 -2.88 6.29 13.11
C GLY A 105 -1.70 5.51 12.52
N PRO A 106 -1.91 4.26 12.08
CA PRO A 106 -0.87 3.48 11.42
C PRO A 106 -0.46 4.16 10.10
N LEU A 107 0.74 3.82 9.62
CA LEU A 107 1.08 4.04 8.22
C LEU A 107 0.19 3.15 7.35
N LYS A 108 -0.45 3.74 6.35
CA LYS A 108 -1.34 3.07 5.41
C LYS A 108 -0.80 3.28 4.00
N ALA A 109 -0.41 2.19 3.34
CA ALA A 109 0.07 2.21 1.97
C ALA A 109 -0.99 1.65 1.04
N TRP A 110 -1.22 2.36 -0.05
CA TRP A 110 -2.11 1.92 -1.12
C TRP A 110 -1.32 1.68 -2.40
N ALA A 111 -1.57 0.56 -3.06
CA ALA A 111 -0.93 0.20 -4.32
C ALA A 111 -1.97 -0.19 -5.36
N LYS A 112 -1.87 0.39 -6.56
CA LYS A 112 -2.78 0.09 -7.67
C LYS A 112 -2.09 -0.77 -8.71
N CYS A 113 -2.58 -1.98 -8.89
CA CYS A 113 -2.29 -2.77 -10.09
C CYS A 113 -3.26 -2.37 -11.20
N ASN A 114 -2.76 -2.23 -12.43
CA ASN A 114 -3.59 -1.87 -13.57
C ASN A 114 -4.72 -2.88 -13.86
N LEU A 115 -4.51 -4.16 -13.54
CA LEU A 115 -5.48 -5.23 -13.78
C LEU A 115 -6.20 -5.72 -12.53
N HIS A 116 -5.59 -5.60 -11.35
CA HIS A 116 -6.07 -6.24 -10.12
C HIS A 116 -6.47 -5.22 -9.04
N GLY A 117 -6.84 -4.01 -9.43
CA GLY A 117 -7.42 -3.03 -8.51
C GLY A 117 -6.45 -2.49 -7.46
N LEU A 118 -7.03 -1.96 -6.38
CA LEU A 118 -6.33 -1.24 -5.31
C LEU A 118 -6.13 -2.15 -4.10
N TRP A 119 -4.94 -2.11 -3.49
CA TRP A 119 -4.56 -2.95 -2.37
C TRP A 119 -4.00 -2.12 -1.22
N GLU A 120 -4.31 -2.52 0.02
CA GLU A 120 -3.85 -1.84 1.21
C GLU A 120 -2.94 -2.70 2.08
N GLY A 121 -1.87 -2.08 2.56
CA GLY A 121 -1.02 -2.59 3.62
C GLY A 121 -0.89 -1.56 4.72
N VAL A 122 -0.88 -2.02 5.98
CA VAL A 122 -0.78 -1.16 7.15
C VAL A 122 0.42 -1.54 8.02
N LYS A 123 0.99 -0.55 8.70
CA LYS A 123 2.05 -0.74 9.69
C LYS A 123 1.89 0.26 10.83
N ASP A 124 1.80 -0.24 12.04
CA ASP A 124 1.77 0.61 13.24
C ASP A 124 3.04 1.45 13.37
N ILE A 125 2.87 2.68 13.86
CA ILE A 125 3.96 3.61 14.14
C ILE A 125 3.63 4.44 15.39
N SER A 126 4.64 4.67 16.22
CA SER A 126 4.59 5.60 17.35
C SER A 126 5.41 6.84 17.03
N VAL A 127 4.93 8.01 17.46
CA VAL A 127 5.70 9.26 17.41
C VAL A 127 6.01 9.70 18.83
N GLU A 128 7.28 9.64 19.21
CA GLU A 128 7.79 10.11 20.49
C GLU A 128 8.05 11.62 20.41
N GLY A 129 7.63 12.35 21.44
CA GLY A 129 7.81 13.80 21.58
C GLY A 129 9.07 14.16 22.32
#